data_AF-A0A7W0YBP5-F1
#
_entry.id   AF-A0A7W0YBP5-F1
#
_cell.length_a   1.000
_cell.length_b   1.000
_cell.length_c   1.000
_cell.angle_alpha   90.00
_cell.angle_beta   90.00
_cell.angle_gamma   90.00
#
_symmetry.space_group_name_H-M   'P 1'
#
loop_
_entity.id
_entity.type
_entity.pdbx_description
1 polymer ?
#
loop_
_entity_poly.entity_id
_entity_poly.type
_entity_poly.pdbx_seq_one_letter_code
_entity_poly.pdbx_strand_id
1 'polypeptide(L)' 'MSLTEIKNAVDTLSSEELAELAAFIRERDNAAWDRQIDADFAEGGRLSGVAAEVRADIKAGRLQDLP' A
#
# COMPACT_ATOMS: atom_id res chain seq x y z
N MET A 1 -5.46 -22.24 -15.10
CA MET A 1 -4.06 -21.76 -15.12
C MET A 1 -3.51 -21.85 -13.71
N SER A 2 -2.41 -22.55 -13.51
CA SER A 2 -1.68 -22.65 -12.25
C SER A 2 -0.70 -21.48 -12.09
N LEU A 3 -0.26 -21.21 -10.86
CA LEU A 3 0.78 -20.21 -10.61
C LEU A 3 2.07 -20.53 -11.38
N THR A 4 2.40 -21.82 -11.53
CA THR A 4 3.56 -22.26 -12.32
C THR A 4 3.41 -21.90 -13.80
N GLU A 5 2.23 -22.11 -14.38
CA GLU A 5 1.96 -21.72 -15.77
C GLU A 5 2.07 -20.21 -15.98
N ILE A 6 1.61 -19.41 -15.01
CA ILE A 6 1.74 -17.93 -15.07
C ILE A 6 3.21 -17.51 -14.98
N LYS A 7 3.99 -18.10 -14.07
CA LYS A 7 5.43 -17.82 -13.95
C LYS A 7 6.19 -18.14 -15.24
N ASN A 8 5.92 -19.30 -15.83
CA ASN A 8 6.52 -19.67 -17.11
C ASN A 8 6.13 -18.70 -18.23
N ALA A 9 4.89 -18.19 -18.25
CA ALA A 9 4.47 -17.19 -19.22
C ALA A 9 5.18 -15.85 -19.00
N VAL A 10 5.40 -15.44 -17.75
CA VAL A 10 6.16 -14.24 -17.39
C VAL A 10 7.60 -14.31 -17.91
N ASP A 11 8.23 -15.48 -17.82
CA ASP A 11 9.60 -15.69 -18.33
C ASP A 11 9.73 -15.52 -19.85
N THR A 12 8.62 -15.58 -20.59
CA THR A 12 8.59 -15.39 -22.05
C THR A 12 8.29 -13.95 -22.49
N LEU A 13 7.98 -13.05 -21.56
CA LEU A 13 7.62 -11.67 -21.89
C LEU A 13 8.83 -10.87 -22.37
N SER A 14 8.58 -9.98 -23.34
CA SER A 14 9.51 -8.90 -23.64
C SER A 14 9.63 -7.94 -22.44
N SER A 15 10.67 -7.09 -22.44
CA SER A 15 10.83 -6.09 -21.38
C SER A 15 9.67 -5.10 -21.29
N GLU A 16 9.02 -4.79 -22.42
CA GLU A 16 7.86 -3.89 -22.47
C GLU A 16 6.62 -4.55 -21.84
N GLU A 17 6.30 -5.78 -22.24
CA GLU A 17 5.18 -6.54 -21.67
C GLU A 17 5.39 -6.84 -20.17
N LEU A 18 6.62 -7.11 -19.76
CA LEU A 18 6.95 -7.29 -18.34
C LEU A 18 6.73 -6.00 -17.55
N ALA A 19 7.09 -4.84 -18.11
CA ALA A 19 6.86 -3.55 -17.47
C ALA A 19 5.36 -3.24 -17.34
N GLU A 20 4.57 -3.54 -18.37
CA GLU A 20 3.11 -3.42 -18.35
C GLU A 20 2.49 -4.32 -17.28
N LEU A 21 2.87 -5.61 -17.25
CA LEU A 21 2.40 -6.55 -16.23
C LEU A 21 2.77 -6.10 -14.82
N ALA A 22 3.99 -5.59 -14.63
CA ALA A 22 4.43 -5.07 -13.34
C ALA A 22 3.62 -3.83 -12.92
N ALA A 23 3.26 -2.94 -13.84
CA ALA A 23 2.38 -1.81 -13.56
C ALA A 23 0.98 -2.27 -13.14
N PHE A 24 0.41 -3.23 -13.86
CA PHE A 24 -0.89 -3.83 -13.58
C PHE A 24 -0.96 -4.50 -12.19
N ILE A 25 0.08 -5.23 -11.79
CA ILE A 25 0.17 -5.87 -10.47
C ILE A 25 0.27 -4.79 -9.39
N ARG A 26 1.16 -3.82 -9.56
CA ARG A 26 1.38 -2.74 -8.60
C ARG A 26 0.11 -1.93 -8.32
N GLU A 27 -0.70 -1.65 -9.35
CA GLU A 27 -1.97 -0.95 -9.16
C GLU A 27 -2.93 -1.72 -8.25
N ARG A 28 -2.95 -3.05 -8.36
CA ARG A 28 -3.80 -3.91 -7.50
C ARG A 28 -3.26 -4.02 -6.09
N ASP A 29 -1.95 -4.17 -5.94
CA ASP A 29 -1.30 -4.22 -4.64
C ASP A 29 -1.49 -2.89 -3.92
N ASN A 30 -1.30 -1.76 -4.61
CA ASN A 30 -1.58 -0.43 -4.07
C ASN A 30 -3.04 -0.29 -3.64
N ALA A 31 -4.01 -0.71 -4.45
CA ALA A 31 -5.42 -0.64 -4.08
C ALA A 31 -5.76 -1.51 -2.86
N ALA A 32 -5.08 -2.66 -2.67
CA ALA A 32 -5.23 -3.47 -1.46
C ALA A 32 -4.60 -2.79 -0.24
N TRP A 33 -3.42 -2.20 -0.42
CA TRP A 33 -2.73 -1.40 0.59
C TRP A 33 -3.55 -0.18 1.02
N ASP A 34 -4.13 0.58 0.09
CA ASP A 34 -4.96 1.74 0.37
C ASP A 34 -6.16 1.35 1.24
N ARG A 35 -6.87 0.27 0.89
CA ARG A 35 -7.98 -0.24 1.71
C ARG A 35 -7.53 -0.68 3.10
N GLN A 36 -6.34 -1.25 3.22
CA GLN A 36 -5.80 -1.66 4.51
C GLN A 36 -5.44 -0.45 5.37
N ILE A 37 -4.80 0.58 4.79
CA ILE A 37 -4.51 1.85 5.46
C ILE A 37 -5.81 2.47 5.98
N ASP A 38 -6.83 2.58 5.14
CA ASP A 38 -8.14 3.14 5.53
C ASP A 38 -8.75 2.36 6.71
N ALA A 39 -8.72 1.03 6.65
CA ALA A 39 -9.24 0.17 7.72
C ALA A 39 -8.43 0.29 9.02
N ASP A 40 -7.11 0.38 8.93
CA ASP A 40 -6.23 0.50 10.09
C ASP A 40 -6.45 1.83 10.81
N PHE A 41 -6.70 2.93 10.09
CA PHE A 41 -6.92 4.26 10.67
C PHE A 41 -8.39 4.60 10.99
N ALA A 42 -9.34 3.74 10.60
CA ALA A 42 -10.76 3.90 10.93
C ALA A 42 -11.02 3.87 12.45
N GLU A 43 -12.22 4.28 12.87
CA GLU A 43 -12.63 4.20 14.28
C GLU A 43 -12.62 2.75 14.77
N GLY A 44 -11.93 2.50 15.89
CA GLY A 44 -11.70 1.14 16.41
C GLY A 44 -10.71 0.31 15.58
N GLY A 45 -10.16 0.86 14.50
CA GLY A 45 -9.11 0.27 13.69
C GLY A 45 -7.79 0.14 14.45
N ARG A 46 -6.90 -0.70 13.94
CA ARG A 46 -5.62 -1.07 14.58
C ARG A 46 -4.77 0.14 14.97
N LEU A 47 -4.77 1.18 14.13
CA LEU A 47 -3.97 2.39 14.29
C LEU A 47 -4.81 3.60 14.75
N SER A 48 -6.06 3.39 15.14
CA SER A 48 -6.92 4.46 15.69
C SER A 48 -6.28 5.18 16.89
N GLY A 49 -5.55 4.44 17.74
CA GLY A 49 -4.80 4.98 18.88
C GLY A 49 -3.65 5.90 18.45
N VAL A 50 -2.88 5.48 17.44
CA VAL A 50 -1.80 6.31 16.86
C VAL A 50 -2.38 7.60 16.26
N ALA A 51 -3.52 7.50 15.57
CA ALA A 51 -4.20 8.68 15.04
C ALA A 51 -4.63 9.66 16.16
N ALA A 52 -5.05 9.14 17.32
CA ALA A 52 -5.41 9.96 18.47
C ALA A 52 -4.18 10.64 19.10
N GLU A 53 -3.07 9.92 19.20
CA GLU A 53 -1.79 10.45 19.68
C GLU A 53 -1.29 11.59 18.80
N VAL A 54 -1.25 11.39 17.47
CA VAL A 54 -0.86 12.44 16.51
C VAL A 54 -1.75 13.68 16.64
N ARG A 55 -3.07 13.51 16.78
CA ARG A 55 -3.98 14.65 17.02
C ARG A 55 -3.69 15.38 18.34
N ALA A 56 -3.31 14.66 19.39
CA ALA A 56 -2.91 15.25 20.66
C ALA A 56 -1.58 16.02 20.54
N ASP A 57 -0.62 15.49 19.78
CA ASP A 57 0.66 16.16 19.49
C ASP A 57 0.49 17.45 18.69
N ILE A 58 -0.38 17.42 17.65
CA ILE A 58 -0.76 18.63 16.90
C ILE A 58 -1.33 19.68 17.85
N LYS A 59 -2.30 19.30 18.68
CA LYS A 59 -2.93 20.23 19.63
C LYS A 59 -1.94 20.80 20.65
N ALA A 60 -0.92 20.03 21.01
CA ALA A 60 0.11 20.44 21.96
C ALA A 60 1.30 21.16 21.31
N GLY A 61 1.32 21.33 19.99
CA GLY A 61 2.42 21.97 19.27
C GLY A 61 3.72 21.17 19.33
N ARG A 62 3.65 19.83 19.39
CA ARG A 62 4.81 18.94 19.46
C ARG A 62 5.37 18.50 18.10
N LEU A 63 4.74 18.91 17.01
CA LEU A 63 5.22 18.59 15.66
C LEU A 63 6.38 19.52 15.26
N GLN A 64 7.26 19.01 14.40
CA GLN A 64 8.32 19.77 13.75
C GLN A 64 8.23 19.54 12.24
N ASP A 65 8.74 20.48 11.46
CA ASP A 65 8.84 20.32 10.01
C ASP A 65 9.80 19.18 9.66
N LEU A 66 9.54 18.53 8.53
CA LEU A 66 10.48 17.57 7.97
C LEU A 66 11.76 18.32 7.52
N PRO A 67 12.95 17.74 7.73
CA PRO A 67 14.22 18.36 7.37
C PRO A 67 14.41 18.57 5.87
#